data_AF-A0A1M6YX38-F1
#
_entry.id   AF-A0A1M6YX38-F1
#
_cell.length_a   1.000
_cell.length_b   1.000
_cell.length_c   1.000
_cell.angle_alpha   90.00
_cell.angle_beta   90.00
_cell.angle_gamma   90.00
#
_symmetry.space_group_name_H-M   'P 1'
#
loop_
_entity.id
_entity.type
_entity.pdbx_description
1 polymer ?
#
loop_
_entity_poly.entity_id
_entity_poly.type
_entity_poly.pdbx_seq_one_letter_code
_entity_poly.pdbx_strand_id
1 'polypeptide(L)'
;MLFVSAKVSHLSFLPQGKVEAKKRVLAMVAQMDKEGFGNCTNLYECQAACPKGITVDYIAKMNREYLMATATYAEKVYGKD
;
A
#
# COMPACT_ATOMS: atom_id res chain seq x y z
N MET A 1 3.34 4.87 6.29
CA MET A 1 2.67 4.87 4.95
C MET A 1 3.58 5.06 3.72
N LEU A 2 4.37 6.14 3.60
CA LEU A 2 5.08 6.49 2.34
C LEU A 2 5.95 5.36 1.77
N PHE A 3 6.83 4.77 2.60
CA PHE A 3 7.70 3.67 2.20
C PHE A 3 6.93 2.45 1.67
N VAL A 4 5.91 2.01 2.41
CA VAL A 4 5.06 0.86 2.03
C VAL A 4 4.38 1.13 0.69
N SER A 5 3.84 2.33 0.51
CA SER A 5 3.15 2.73 -0.73
C SER A 5 4.07 2.72 -1.95
N ALA A 6 5.33 3.13 -1.78
CA ALA A 6 6.34 3.09 -2.82
C ALA A 6 6.69 1.64 -3.18
N LYS A 7 6.83 0.76 -2.18
CA LYS A 7 7.11 -0.66 -2.41
C LYS A 7 5.95 -1.39 -3.09
N VAL A 8 4.71 -1.15 -2.67
CA VAL A 8 3.51 -1.70 -3.33
C VAL A 8 3.48 -1.27 -4.79
N SER A 9 3.68 0.02 -5.04
CA SER A 9 3.66 0.58 -6.40
C SER A 9 4.79 0.05 -7.27
N HIS A 10 6.01 -0.01 -6.75
CA HIS A 10 7.14 -0.61 -7.45
C HIS A 10 6.84 -2.04 -7.90
N LEU A 11 6.35 -2.88 -6.99
CA LEU A 11 6.03 -4.27 -7.31
C LEU A 11 4.82 -4.41 -8.25
N SER A 12 3.91 -3.42 -8.28
CA SER A 12 2.77 -3.40 -9.21
C SER A 12 3.19 -3.24 -10.68
N PHE A 13 4.39 -2.70 -10.95
CA PHE A 13 4.89 -2.53 -12.32
C PHE A 13 5.49 -3.81 -12.92
N LEU A 14 5.76 -4.83 -12.10
CA LEU A 14 6.28 -6.10 -12.57
C LEU A 14 5.15 -6.99 -13.11
N PRO A 15 5.34 -7.73 -14.22
CA PRO A 15 4.34 -8.66 -14.76
C PRO A 15 3.86 -9.70 -13.73
N GLN A 16 4.81 -10.26 -12.97
CA GLN A 16 4.55 -11.22 -11.88
C GLN A 16 3.72 -10.56 -10.77
N GLY A 17 3.91 -9.26 -10.57
CA GLY A 17 3.25 -8.48 -9.54
C GLY A 17 1.74 -8.31 -9.75
N LYS A 18 1.21 -8.53 -10.96
CA LYS A 18 -0.22 -8.35 -11.29
C LYS A 18 -1.11 -9.37 -10.60
N VAL A 19 -0.75 -10.66 -10.64
CA VAL A 19 -1.57 -11.74 -10.07
C VAL A 19 -1.67 -11.62 -8.54
N GLU A 20 -0.56 -11.25 -7.91
CA GLU A 20 -0.47 -11.13 -6.45
C GLU A 20 -0.85 -9.75 -5.91
N ALA A 21 -1.17 -8.78 -6.77
CA ALA A 21 -1.31 -7.37 -6.37
C ALA A 21 -2.28 -7.16 -5.21
N LYS A 22 -3.48 -7.76 -5.30
CA LYS A 22 -4.52 -7.63 -4.27
C LYS A 22 -4.10 -8.27 -2.94
N LYS A 23 -3.54 -9.50 -2.99
CA LYS A 23 -3.03 -10.18 -1.80
C LYS A 23 -1.89 -9.38 -1.15
N ARG A 24 -0.97 -8.87 -1.97
CA ARG A 24 0.21 -8.12 -1.53
C ARG A 24 -0.18 -6.82 -0.85
N VAL A 25 -1.04 -6.00 -1.45
CA VAL A 25 -1.43 -4.72 -0.84
C VAL A 25 -2.13 -4.92 0.49
N LEU A 26 -3.01 -5.92 0.60
CA LEU A 26 -3.68 -6.29 1.86
C LEU A 26 -2.65 -6.70 2.92
N ALA A 27 -1.76 -7.64 2.59
CA ALA A 27 -0.75 -8.14 3.51
C ALA A 27 0.25 -7.05 3.96
N MET A 28 0.68 -6.19 3.04
CA MET A 28 1.64 -5.12 3.34
C MET A 28 1.01 -4.01 4.18
N VAL A 29 -0.26 -3.67 3.96
CA VAL A 29 -0.99 -2.71 4.81
C VAL A 29 -1.22 -3.30 6.21
N ALA A 30 -1.66 -4.56 6.30
CA ALA A 30 -1.83 -5.23 7.59
C ALA A 30 -0.53 -5.27 8.41
N GLN A 31 0.61 -5.55 7.76
CA GLN A 31 1.92 -5.50 8.42
C GLN A 31 2.31 -4.07 8.82
N MET A 32 2.08 -3.08 7.95
CA MET A 32 2.33 -1.67 8.23
C MET A 32 1.56 -1.20 9.48
N ASP A 33 0.29 -1.60 9.60
CA ASP A 33 -0.56 -1.28 10.74
C ASP A 33 -0.08 -1.98 12.01
N LYS A 34 0.30 -3.26 11.93
CA LYS A 34 0.89 -4.02 13.04
C LYS A 34 2.19 -3.39 13.57
N GLU A 35 2.98 -2.82 12.67
CA GLU A 35 4.24 -2.13 13.00
C GLU A 35 4.02 -0.68 13.48
N GLY A 36 2.79 -0.17 13.47
CA GLY A 36 2.47 1.16 14.00
C GLY A 36 2.91 2.32 13.12
N PHE A 37 3.14 2.10 11.82
CA PHE A 37 3.57 3.16 10.88
C PHE A 37 2.53 4.27 10.65
N GLY A 38 1.27 4.03 11.03
CA GLY A 38 0.19 5.01 10.94
C GLY A 38 -0.23 5.39 9.53
N ASN A 39 -1.24 6.26 9.48
CA ASN A 39 -1.91 6.72 8.26
C ASN A 39 -1.46 8.13 7.84
N CYS A 40 -1.68 8.46 6.57
CA CYS A 40 -1.39 9.78 6.03
C CYS A 40 -2.38 10.83 6.57
N THR A 41 -1.85 11.94 7.10
CA THR A 41 -2.63 13.11 7.55
C THR A 41 -2.57 14.28 6.56
N ASN A 42 -1.97 14.08 5.39
CA ASN A 42 -1.82 15.08 4.31
C ASN A 42 -1.01 16.33 4.70
N LEU A 43 -0.09 16.21 5.67
CA LEU A 43 0.89 17.26 5.97
C LEU A 43 2.08 17.29 5.00
N TYR A 44 2.26 16.23 4.20
CA TYR A 44 3.32 16.11 3.18
C TYR A 44 4.78 16.13 3.69
N GLU A 45 5.01 16.17 5.01
CA GLU A 45 6.36 16.11 5.61
C GLU A 45 7.18 14.89 5.18
N CYS A 46 6.53 13.74 5.02
CA CYS A 46 7.20 12.50 4.65
C CYS A 46 7.85 12.56 3.25
N GLN A 47 7.22 13.21 2.26
CA GLN A 47 7.83 13.35 0.93
C GLN A 47 8.93 14.42 0.93
N ALA A 48 8.74 15.51 1.69
CA ALA A 48 9.72 16.58 1.80
C ALA A 48 11.04 16.09 2.43
N ALA A 49 10.95 15.23 3.45
CA ALA A 49 12.11 14.64 4.11
C ALA A 49 12.72 13.44 3.35
N CYS A 50 12.08 12.95 2.27
CA CYS A 50 12.50 11.70 1.64
C CYS A 50 13.79 11.88 0.79
N PRO A 51 14.92 11.24 1.13
CA PRO A 51 16.17 11.38 0.38
C PRO A 51 16.14 10.69 -1.00
N LYS A 52 15.08 9.93 -1.27
CA LYS A 52 14.87 9.22 -2.55
C LYS A 52 13.80 9.87 -3.42
N GLY A 53 13.27 11.02 -3.03
CA GLY A 53 12.29 11.77 -3.83
C GLY A 53 10.98 11.01 -4.04
N ILE A 54 10.57 10.17 -3.10
CA ILE A 54 9.29 9.45 -3.17
C ILE A 54 8.16 10.46 -2.93
N THR A 55 7.23 10.56 -3.88
CA THR A 55 6.07 11.46 -3.76
C THR A 55 4.88 10.77 -3.10
N VAL A 56 3.97 11.56 -2.55
CA VAL A 56 2.71 11.06 -1.97
C VAL A 56 1.74 10.46 -3.00
N ASP A 57 2.00 10.60 -4.30
CA ASP A 57 1.18 9.96 -5.35
C ASP A 57 1.17 8.44 -5.22
N TYR A 58 2.26 7.86 -4.71
CA TYR A 58 2.34 6.43 -4.39
C TYR A 58 1.39 6.04 -3.25
N ILE A 59 1.18 6.93 -2.26
CA ILE A 59 0.19 6.73 -1.20
C ILE A 59 -1.21 6.71 -1.81
N ALA A 60 -1.51 7.68 -2.68
CA ALA A 60 -2.81 7.73 -3.36
C ALA A 60 -3.07 6.48 -4.23
N LYS A 61 -2.05 6.00 -4.96
CA LYS A 61 -2.13 4.75 -5.73
C LYS A 61 -2.36 3.53 -4.82
N MET A 62 -1.57 3.38 -3.76
CA MET A 62 -1.73 2.28 -2.80
C MET A 62 -3.13 2.29 -2.17
N ASN A 63 -3.67 3.45 -1.80
CA ASN A 63 -5.01 3.56 -1.23
C ASN A 63 -6.10 3.07 -2.19
N ARG A 64 -5.99 3.43 -3.48
CA ARG A 64 -6.90 2.91 -4.51
C ARG A 64 -6.80 1.39 -4.66
N GLU A 65 -5.57 0.86 -4.69
CA GLU A 65 -5.36 -0.59 -4.76
C GLU A 65 -5.88 -1.32 -3.53
N TYR A 66 -5.62 -0.78 -2.34
CA TYR A 66 -6.08 -1.32 -1.08
C TYR A 66 -7.61 -1.33 -1.02
N LEU A 67 -8.27 -0.22 -1.35
CA LEU A 67 -9.74 -0.13 -1.39
C LEU A 67 -10.34 -1.17 -2.34
N MET A 68 -9.80 -1.27 -3.56
CA MET A 68 -10.26 -2.25 -4.55
C MET A 68 -10.00 -3.69 -4.11
N ALA A 69 -8.86 -3.97 -3.46
CA ALA A 69 -8.54 -5.27 -2.92
C ALA A 69 -9.45 -5.64 -1.75
N THR A 70 -9.73 -4.71 -0.86
CA THR A 70 -10.66 -4.90 0.26
C THR A 70 -12.05 -5.24 -0.24
N ALA A 71 -12.56 -4.51 -1.23
CA ALA A 71 -13.89 -4.74 -1.77
C ALA A 71 -14.04 -6.05 -2.58
N THR A 72 -12.96 -6.57 -3.17
CA THR A 72 -13.06 -7.67 -4.17
C THR A 72 -12.24 -8.92 -3.83
N TYR A 73 -11.44 -8.89 -2.77
CA TYR A 73 -10.44 -9.94 -2.49
C TYR A 73 -10.19 -10.19 -1.00
N ALA A 74 -10.67 -9.33 -0.08
CA ALA A 74 -10.43 -9.45 1.36
C ALA A 74 -10.83 -10.82 1.94
N GLU A 75 -12.02 -11.35 1.59
CA GLU A 75 -12.50 -12.65 2.10
C GLU A 75 -11.52 -13.79 1.78
N LYS A 76 -10.81 -13.73 0.66
CA LYS A 76 -9.82 -14.76 0.27
C LYS A 76 -8.52 -14.69 1.07
N VAL A 77 -8.28 -13.57 1.76
CA VAL A 77 -7.05 -13.32 2.53
C VAL A 77 -7.30 -13.44 4.03
N TYR A 78 -8.41 -12.88 4.53
CA TYR A 78 -8.73 -12.82 5.95
C TYR A 78 -9.73 -13.89 6.40
N GLY A 79 -10.36 -14.62 5.46
CA GLY A 79 -11.48 -15.49 5.78
C GLY A 79 -12.80 -14.74 5.80
N LYS A 80 -13.89 -15.49 5.94
CA LYS A 80 -15.25 -14.97 6.08
C LYS A 80 -15.62 -15.13 7.55
N ASP A 81 -15.43 -14.07 8.33
CA ASP A 81 -16.03 -13.97 9.66
C ASP A 81 -17.46 -13.44 9.52
#